data_AF-T1A9D7-F1
#
_entry.id   AF-T1A9D7-F1
#
_cell.length_a   1.000
_cell.length_b   1.000
_cell.length_c   1.000
_cell.angle_alpha   90.00
_cell.angle_beta   90.00
_cell.angle_gamma   90.00
#
_symmetry.space_group_name_H-M   'P 1'
#
loop_
_entity.id
_entity.type
_entity.pdbx_description
1 polymer ?
#
loop_
_entity_poly.entity_id
_entity_poly.type
_entity_poly.pdbx_seq_one_letter_code
_entity_poly.pdbx_strand_id
1 'polypeptide(L)'
;GYPITPATEIMEYLMRYLPAYHGVVRQAEDELAAINMVIGAAYAGARAITSTSGPGLSLMTEGIGHAGAAEIPLVVVDCQRVGPSTGQPTRHEQSDLTHLAHLGHGEFPRFILSPESPEDAFYLAAESLNLAERWRVPVILLLDQALSQNTITPPASMPPRSRSTDRECGPWRNSPSVRSTRPTNSRRAGGAATCHRAPPGSGAR
;
A
#
# COMPACT_ATOMS: atom_id res chain seq x y z
N GLY A 1 -4.87 13.37 -3.84
CA GLY A 1 -5.25 13.49 -2.43
C GLY A 1 -5.77 14.89 -2.16
N TYR A 2 -6.36 15.11 -0.99
CA TYR A 2 -6.71 16.44 -0.49
C TYR A 2 -5.83 16.76 0.73
N PRO A 3 -5.32 18.01 0.90
CA PRO A 3 -4.47 18.33 2.05
C PRO A 3 -5.23 18.18 3.37
N ILE A 4 -4.75 17.29 4.23
CA ILE A 4 -5.25 17.11 5.59
C ILE A 4 -4.10 16.71 6.51
N THR A 5 -3.96 17.37 7.66
CA THR A 5 -2.95 16.98 8.66
C THR A 5 -3.30 15.61 9.27
N PRO A 6 -2.36 14.67 9.46
CA PRO A 6 -0.93 14.70 9.13
C PRO A 6 -0.59 14.06 7.77
N ALA A 7 -1.57 13.77 6.92
CA ALA A 7 -1.40 13.08 5.63
C ALA A 7 -0.85 13.97 4.49
N THR A 8 -0.87 15.30 4.64
CA THR A 8 -0.37 16.25 3.62
C THR A 8 1.09 16.01 3.24
N GLU A 9 1.94 15.66 4.22
CA GLU A 9 3.37 15.44 4.02
C GLU A 9 3.66 14.32 3.01
N ILE A 10 2.82 13.26 2.99
CA ILE A 10 2.90 12.18 2.00
C ILE A 10 2.67 12.71 0.59
N MET A 11 1.63 13.55 0.41
CA MET A 11 1.31 14.12 -0.89
C MET A 11 2.42 15.06 -1.37
N GLU A 12 2.93 15.93 -0.50
CA GLU A 12 4.04 16.84 -0.81
C GLU A 12 5.32 16.09 -1.17
N TYR A 13 5.63 15.01 -0.44
CA TYR A 13 6.75 14.14 -0.75
C TYR A 13 6.59 13.51 -2.14
N LEU A 14 5.43 12.96 -2.45
CA LEU A 14 5.16 12.39 -3.76
C LEU A 14 5.20 13.45 -4.87
N MET A 15 4.67 14.66 -4.64
CA MET A 15 4.75 15.75 -5.62
C MET A 15 6.20 16.09 -6.00
N ARG A 16 7.13 15.99 -5.03
CA ARG A 16 8.54 16.28 -5.25
C ARG A 16 9.28 15.16 -5.99
N TYR A 17 9.04 13.91 -5.61
CA TYR A 17 9.89 12.79 -6.07
C TYR A 17 9.23 11.89 -7.13
N LEU A 18 7.90 11.75 -7.12
CA LEU A 18 7.19 10.85 -8.02
C LEU A 18 7.30 11.22 -9.51
N PRO A 19 7.35 12.51 -9.92
CA PRO A 19 7.51 12.88 -11.34
C PRO A 19 8.80 12.35 -11.98
N ALA A 20 9.87 12.18 -11.20
CA ALA A 20 11.13 11.59 -11.68
C ALA A 20 10.97 10.11 -12.10
N TYR A 21 9.90 9.46 -11.64
CA TYR A 21 9.55 8.07 -11.95
C TYR A 21 8.31 7.98 -12.86
N HIS A 22 8.01 9.05 -13.61
CA HIS A 22 6.86 9.15 -14.52
C HIS A 22 5.47 9.00 -13.85
N GLY A 23 5.39 9.12 -12.53
CA GLY A 23 4.10 9.15 -11.84
C GLY A 23 3.51 10.57 -11.80
N VAL A 24 2.21 10.63 -11.53
CA VAL A 24 1.44 11.88 -11.50
C VAL A 24 0.84 12.06 -10.12
N VAL A 25 0.97 13.25 -9.56
CA VAL A 25 0.28 13.65 -8.32
C VAL A 25 -0.66 14.80 -8.64
N ARG A 26 -1.91 14.67 -8.19
CA ARG A 26 -2.91 15.73 -8.28
C ARG A 26 -3.50 16.00 -6.91
N GLN A 27 -3.51 17.28 -6.56
CA GLN A 27 -4.31 17.80 -5.47
C GLN A 27 -5.76 17.88 -5.96
N ALA A 28 -6.66 17.26 -5.22
CA ALA A 28 -8.09 17.32 -5.45
C ALA A 28 -8.71 18.50 -4.70
N GLU A 29 -9.95 18.83 -5.06
CA GLU A 29 -10.78 19.81 -4.39
C GLU A 29 -11.28 19.35 -3.02
N ASP A 30 -11.54 18.04 -2.87
CA ASP A 30 -11.99 17.39 -1.65
C ASP A 30 -11.62 15.88 -1.67
N GLU A 31 -11.93 15.18 -0.59
CA GLU A 31 -11.67 13.75 -0.49
C GLU A 31 -12.53 12.87 -1.41
N LEU A 32 -13.73 13.33 -1.79
CA LEU A 32 -14.62 12.61 -2.73
C LEU A 32 -14.01 12.59 -4.14
N ALA A 33 -13.53 13.73 -4.60
CA ALA A 33 -12.84 13.85 -5.86
C ALA A 33 -11.49 13.12 -5.84
N ALA A 34 -10.76 13.19 -4.72
CA ALA A 34 -9.51 12.47 -4.55
C ALA A 34 -9.69 10.96 -4.74
N ILE A 35 -10.65 10.33 -4.06
CA ILE A 35 -10.86 8.88 -4.17
C ILE A 35 -11.36 8.49 -5.57
N ASN A 36 -12.26 9.28 -6.17
CA ASN A 36 -12.78 8.99 -7.51
C ASN A 36 -11.73 9.14 -8.61
N MET A 37 -10.80 10.10 -8.49
CA MET A 37 -9.63 10.19 -9.37
C MET A 37 -8.71 8.98 -9.24
N VAL A 38 -8.49 8.50 -8.01
CA VAL A 38 -7.66 7.31 -7.74
C VAL A 38 -8.30 6.05 -8.30
N ILE A 39 -9.62 5.90 -8.15
CA ILE A 39 -10.39 4.81 -8.77
C ILE A 39 -10.27 4.85 -10.29
N GLY A 40 -10.43 6.02 -10.91
CA GLY A 40 -10.26 6.19 -12.36
C GLY A 40 -8.84 5.82 -12.84
N ALA A 41 -7.82 6.24 -12.09
CA ALA A 41 -6.44 5.89 -12.39
C ALA A 41 -6.16 4.39 -12.25
N ALA A 42 -6.67 3.75 -11.19
CA ALA A 42 -6.57 2.32 -10.96
C ALA A 42 -7.29 1.50 -12.05
N TYR A 43 -8.48 1.95 -12.45
CA TYR A 43 -9.25 1.34 -13.53
C TYR A 43 -8.51 1.43 -14.88
N ALA A 44 -7.80 2.53 -15.14
CA ALA A 44 -6.95 2.69 -16.32
C ALA A 44 -5.66 1.84 -16.29
N GLY A 45 -5.40 1.12 -15.19
CA GLY A 45 -4.25 0.22 -15.04
C GLY A 45 -3.04 0.82 -14.33
N ALA A 46 -3.14 2.03 -13.78
CA ALA A 46 -2.07 2.61 -12.97
C ALA A 46 -2.14 2.10 -11.52
N ARG A 47 -0.98 1.98 -10.87
CA ARG A 47 -0.93 1.82 -9.40
C ARG A 47 -1.34 3.12 -8.75
N ALA A 48 -2.51 3.14 -8.11
CA ALA A 48 -3.10 4.35 -7.57
C ALA A 48 -3.14 4.34 -6.03
N ILE A 49 -2.79 5.47 -5.43
CA ILE A 49 -2.74 5.67 -3.98
C ILE A 49 -3.29 7.06 -3.63
N THR A 50 -3.96 7.16 -2.47
CA THR A 50 -4.30 8.44 -1.84
C THR A 50 -3.95 8.39 -0.36
N SER A 51 -3.76 9.56 0.24
CA SER A 51 -3.55 9.73 1.69
C SER A 51 -4.63 10.63 2.27
N THR A 52 -5.09 10.31 3.48
CA THR A 52 -6.12 11.04 4.21
C THR A 52 -6.01 10.79 5.72
N SER A 53 -6.97 11.26 6.50
CA SER A 53 -7.14 11.02 7.94
C SER A 53 -8.63 10.83 8.26
N GLY A 54 -9.00 10.47 9.49
CA GLY A 54 -10.37 10.13 9.92
C GLY A 54 -11.54 10.92 9.26
N PRO A 55 -11.53 12.28 9.23
CA PRO A 55 -12.60 13.04 8.57
C PRO A 55 -12.70 12.78 7.07
N GLY A 56 -11.56 12.75 6.39
CA GLY A 56 -11.49 12.49 4.97
C GLY A 56 -11.77 11.02 4.62
N LEU A 57 -11.34 10.09 5.47
CA LEU A 57 -11.70 8.67 5.37
C LEU A 57 -13.23 8.49 5.38
N SER A 58 -13.92 9.21 6.27
CA SER A 58 -15.39 9.18 6.35
C SER A 58 -16.04 9.59 5.02
N LEU A 59 -15.49 10.58 4.32
CA LEU A 59 -15.95 10.99 2.98
C LEU A 59 -15.61 9.96 1.91
N MET A 60 -14.43 9.33 1.96
CA MET A 60 -14.01 8.33 0.98
C MET A 60 -14.75 6.99 1.09
N THR A 61 -15.51 6.75 2.16
CA THR A 61 -16.21 5.49 2.47
C THR A 61 -17.02 4.94 1.29
N GLU A 62 -17.74 5.79 0.57
CA GLU A 62 -18.56 5.38 -0.57
C GLU A 62 -17.68 4.92 -1.75
N GLY A 63 -16.66 5.70 -2.10
CA GLY A 63 -15.71 5.36 -3.17
C GLY A 63 -14.92 4.08 -2.87
N ILE A 64 -14.52 3.87 -1.61
CA ILE A 64 -13.83 2.63 -1.21
C ILE A 64 -14.77 1.41 -1.34
N GLY A 65 -16.04 1.57 -0.98
CA GLY A 65 -17.06 0.55 -1.20
C GLY A 65 -17.26 0.24 -2.69
N HIS A 66 -17.33 1.28 -3.53
CA HIS A 66 -17.39 1.12 -4.98
C HIS A 66 -16.17 0.37 -5.53
N ALA A 67 -14.96 0.74 -5.09
CA ALA A 67 -13.73 0.06 -5.49
C ALA A 67 -13.70 -1.42 -5.08
N GLY A 68 -14.23 -1.74 -3.88
CA GLY A 68 -14.39 -3.11 -3.41
C GLY A 68 -15.37 -3.92 -4.28
N ALA A 69 -16.53 -3.35 -4.60
CA ALA A 69 -17.53 -4.00 -5.44
C ALA A 69 -17.07 -4.17 -6.90
N ALA A 70 -16.28 -3.23 -7.42
CA ALA A 70 -15.78 -3.24 -8.79
C ALA A 70 -14.42 -3.94 -8.96
N GLU A 71 -13.87 -4.55 -7.89
CA GLU A 71 -12.56 -5.21 -7.88
C GLU A 71 -11.42 -4.31 -8.40
N ILE A 72 -11.44 -3.04 -7.97
CA ILE A 72 -10.47 -2.02 -8.38
C ILE A 72 -9.34 -1.94 -7.35
N PRO A 73 -8.08 -2.21 -7.73
CA PRO A 73 -6.95 -2.23 -6.81
C PRO A 73 -6.48 -0.81 -6.51
N LEU A 74 -6.65 -0.36 -5.27
CA LEU A 74 -6.16 0.93 -4.80
C LEU A 74 -5.67 0.85 -3.36
N VAL A 75 -4.80 1.80 -3.00
CA VAL A 75 -4.31 1.96 -1.63
C VAL A 75 -4.81 3.27 -1.05
N VAL A 76 -5.37 3.22 0.16
CA VAL A 76 -5.71 4.40 0.96
C VAL A 76 -4.80 4.41 2.17
N VAL A 77 -4.01 5.45 2.34
CA VAL A 77 -3.23 5.68 3.56
C VAL A 77 -4.09 6.51 4.50
N ASP A 78 -4.44 5.93 5.63
CA ASP A 78 -5.15 6.62 6.71
C ASP A 78 -4.15 6.98 7.80
N CYS A 79 -3.84 8.27 7.92
CA CYS A 79 -2.98 8.80 8.98
C CYS A 79 -3.86 9.19 10.16
N GLN A 80 -4.05 8.25 11.10
CA GLN A 80 -4.92 8.44 12.26
C GLN A 80 -4.46 9.61 13.12
N ARG A 81 -5.43 10.40 13.58
CA ARG A 81 -5.24 11.50 14.52
C ARG A 81 -6.43 11.54 15.46
N VAL A 82 -6.32 12.30 16.56
CA VAL A 82 -7.41 12.36 17.55
C VAL A 82 -8.73 12.79 16.89
N GLY A 83 -9.77 11.98 17.06
CA GLY A 83 -11.17 12.25 16.71
C GLY A 83 -12.04 12.49 17.96
N PRO A 84 -13.38 12.41 17.86
CA PRO A 84 -14.20 12.32 16.64
C PRO A 84 -14.32 13.68 15.92
N SER A 85 -14.86 13.66 14.69
CA SER A 85 -15.01 14.85 13.84
C SER A 85 -13.66 15.55 13.61
N THR A 86 -13.58 16.88 13.69
CA THR A 86 -12.31 17.62 13.58
C THR A 86 -11.25 17.13 14.59
N GLY A 87 -11.71 16.75 15.79
CA GLY A 87 -10.88 16.28 16.90
C GLY A 87 -9.70 17.19 17.21
N GLN A 88 -8.51 16.61 17.42
CA GLN A 88 -7.26 17.35 17.59
C GLN A 88 -6.25 16.94 16.50
N PRO A 89 -6.11 17.73 15.42
CA PRO A 89 -5.33 17.33 14.25
C PRO A 89 -3.85 17.01 14.50
N THR A 90 -3.26 17.55 15.57
CA THR A 90 -1.84 17.44 15.91
C THR A 90 -1.55 16.44 17.02
N ARG A 91 -2.55 15.65 17.43
CA ARG A 91 -2.43 14.67 18.51
C ARG A 91 -2.56 13.25 17.96
N HIS A 92 -1.77 12.37 18.57
CA HIS A 92 -1.76 10.94 18.28
C HIS A 92 -2.97 10.22 18.84
N GLU A 93 -3.62 9.40 18.01
CA GLU A 93 -4.65 8.43 18.38
C GLU A 93 -4.63 7.25 17.40
N GLN A 94 -5.16 6.10 17.81
CA GLN A 94 -5.34 4.89 16.99
C GLN A 94 -6.79 4.38 17.11
N SER A 95 -7.77 5.25 16.83
CA SER A 95 -9.19 5.00 17.06
C SER A 95 -9.98 4.59 15.80
N ASP A 96 -9.40 4.69 14.61
CA ASP A 96 -10.11 4.49 13.34
C ASP A 96 -10.25 3.00 12.94
N LEU A 97 -9.54 2.09 13.61
CA LEU A 97 -9.55 0.65 13.27
C LEU A 97 -10.96 0.04 13.21
N THR A 98 -11.83 0.38 14.16
CA THR A 98 -13.20 -0.16 14.19
C THR A 98 -14.04 0.36 13.02
N HIS A 99 -13.83 1.61 12.62
CA HIS A 99 -14.47 2.21 11.46
C HIS A 99 -13.98 1.52 10.17
N LEU A 100 -12.67 1.30 10.04
CA LEU A 100 -12.09 0.61 8.88
C LEU A 100 -12.55 -0.85 8.75
N ALA A 101 -12.67 -1.56 9.88
CA ALA A 101 -13.17 -2.94 9.90
C ALA A 101 -14.61 -3.03 9.34
N HIS A 102 -15.44 -2.01 9.57
CA HIS A 102 -16.84 -1.95 9.13
C HIS A 102 -17.08 -0.88 8.06
N LEU A 103 -16.03 -0.52 7.31
CA LEU A 103 -16.08 0.54 6.32
C LEU A 103 -17.06 0.20 5.18
N GLY A 104 -17.86 1.19 4.80
CA GLY A 104 -18.80 1.08 3.67
C GLY A 104 -20.09 0.34 4.01
N HIS A 105 -21.07 0.49 3.13
CA HIS A 105 -22.33 -0.24 3.21
C HIS A 105 -22.20 -1.57 2.44
N GLY A 106 -22.79 -2.63 2.97
CA GLY A 106 -22.64 -3.98 2.43
C GLY A 106 -21.32 -4.63 2.80
N GLU A 107 -20.95 -5.69 2.06
CA GLU A 107 -19.75 -6.48 2.34
C GLU A 107 -18.81 -6.47 1.13
N PHE A 108 -17.53 -6.22 1.39
CA PHE A 108 -16.48 -6.37 0.39
C PHE A 108 -15.15 -6.63 1.10
N PRO A 109 -14.27 -7.46 0.53
CA PRO A 109 -12.96 -7.73 1.10
C PRO A 109 -12.07 -6.47 1.05
N ARG A 110 -11.28 -6.28 2.10
CA ARG A 110 -10.26 -5.23 2.18
C ARG A 110 -9.13 -5.69 3.09
N PHE A 111 -7.91 -5.30 2.77
CA PHE A 111 -6.79 -5.49 3.70
C PHE A 111 -6.59 -4.23 4.54
N ILE A 112 -6.26 -4.42 5.82
CA ILE A 112 -5.86 -3.34 6.72
C ILE A 112 -4.47 -3.71 7.24
N LEU A 113 -3.48 -2.89 6.95
CA LEU A 113 -2.09 -3.07 7.38
C LEU A 113 -1.71 -1.93 8.30
N SER A 114 -1.05 -2.21 9.42
CA SER A 114 -0.54 -1.16 10.31
C SER A 114 0.95 -1.38 10.59
N PRO A 115 1.84 -0.44 10.21
CA PRO A 115 3.26 -0.52 10.52
C PRO A 115 3.53 -0.14 11.98
N GLU A 116 4.54 -0.78 12.55
CA GLU A 116 5.07 -0.46 13.89
C GLU A 116 6.16 0.62 13.83
N SER A 117 6.95 0.64 12.77
CA SER A 117 8.15 1.46 12.64
C SER A 117 8.22 2.20 11.30
N PRO A 118 9.04 3.26 11.16
CA PRO A 118 9.28 3.92 9.87
C PRO A 118 9.82 2.95 8.81
N GLU A 119 10.58 1.96 9.27
CA GLU A 119 11.12 0.89 8.44
C GLU A 119 10.01 -0.01 7.89
N ASP A 120 9.09 -0.45 8.76
CA ASP A 120 7.95 -1.24 8.35
C ASP A 120 6.99 -0.46 7.46
N ALA A 121 6.82 0.84 7.70
CA ALA A 121 5.99 1.70 6.86
C ALA A 121 6.49 1.72 5.40
N PHE A 122 7.81 1.76 5.20
CA PHE A 122 8.42 1.69 3.87
C PHE A 122 8.10 0.35 3.17
N TYR A 123 8.30 -0.78 3.86
CA TYR A 123 8.02 -2.09 3.25
C TYR A 123 6.51 -2.34 3.05
N LEU A 124 5.68 -1.98 4.03
CA LEU A 124 4.23 -2.18 3.97
C LEU A 124 3.57 -1.26 2.94
N ALA A 125 4.13 -0.08 2.65
CA ALA A 125 3.68 0.74 1.53
C ALA A 125 3.91 0.06 0.17
N ALA A 126 5.04 -0.64 -0.01
CA ALA A 126 5.28 -1.42 -1.22
C ALA A 126 4.41 -2.69 -1.26
N GLU A 127 4.25 -3.35 -0.11
CA GLU A 127 3.43 -4.57 0.02
C GLU A 127 1.95 -4.28 -0.18
N SER A 128 1.43 -3.15 0.31
CA SER A 128 0.02 -2.76 0.14
C SER A 128 -0.35 -2.64 -1.34
N LEU A 129 0.50 -2.02 -2.16
CA LEU A 129 0.31 -1.94 -3.61
C LEU A 129 0.32 -3.33 -4.27
N ASN A 130 1.22 -4.21 -3.84
CA ASN A 130 1.30 -5.57 -4.38
C ASN A 130 0.09 -6.42 -3.96
N LEU A 131 -0.40 -6.28 -2.72
CA LEU A 131 -1.61 -6.95 -2.24
C LEU A 131 -2.85 -6.45 -2.96
N ALA A 132 -2.98 -5.13 -3.15
CA ALA A 132 -4.08 -4.53 -3.87
C ALA A 132 -4.17 -5.11 -5.29
N GLU A 133 -3.06 -5.12 -6.04
CA GLU A 133 -3.04 -5.67 -7.39
C GLU A 133 -3.26 -7.18 -7.45
N ARG A 134 -2.66 -7.94 -6.53
CA ARG A 134 -2.74 -9.40 -6.54
C ARG A 134 -4.14 -9.91 -6.29
N TRP A 135 -4.82 -9.31 -5.32
CA TRP A 135 -6.15 -9.74 -4.87
C TRP A 135 -7.28 -8.91 -5.45
N ARG A 136 -6.97 -7.82 -6.16
CA ARG A 136 -7.94 -6.91 -6.77
C ARG A 136 -8.92 -6.32 -5.74
N VAL A 137 -8.38 -5.96 -4.57
CA VAL A 137 -9.16 -5.38 -3.45
C VAL A 137 -8.56 -4.07 -2.96
N PRO A 138 -9.34 -3.18 -2.34
CA PRO A 138 -8.81 -2.03 -1.63
C PRO A 138 -7.90 -2.45 -0.47
N VAL A 139 -6.80 -1.72 -0.30
CA VAL A 139 -5.89 -1.89 0.84
C VAL A 139 -5.80 -0.59 1.61
N ILE A 140 -6.02 -0.65 2.92
CA ILE A 140 -5.82 0.47 3.82
C ILE A 140 -4.47 0.30 4.53
N LEU A 141 -3.59 1.28 4.39
CA LEU A 141 -2.38 1.41 5.18
C LEU A 141 -2.66 2.37 6.34
N LEU A 142 -2.76 1.82 7.54
CA LEU A 142 -3.16 2.49 8.76
C LEU A 142 -1.94 3.01 9.52
N LEU A 143 -1.63 4.28 9.32
CA LEU A 143 -0.60 5.02 10.06
C LEU A 143 -1.22 5.73 11.26
N ASP A 144 -0.38 6.22 12.17
CA ASP A 144 -0.78 7.18 13.19
C ASP A 144 -0.04 8.52 12.99
N GLN A 145 -0.46 9.55 13.72
CA GLN A 145 0.11 10.89 13.60
C GLN A 145 1.59 10.94 13.99
N ALA A 146 2.03 10.14 14.96
CA ALA A 146 3.41 10.14 15.42
C ALA A 146 4.35 9.54 14.37
N LEU A 147 3.93 8.45 13.74
CA LEU A 147 4.66 7.79 12.66
C LEU A 147 4.61 8.60 11.36
N SER A 148 3.47 9.22 11.05
CA SER A 148 3.29 10.02 9.84
C SER A 148 4.23 11.23 9.79
N GLN A 149 4.48 11.87 10.94
CA GLN A 149 5.37 13.04 11.05
C GLN A 149 6.77 12.68 11.54
N ASN A 150 7.10 11.39 11.56
CA ASN A 150 8.42 10.92 11.95
C ASN A 150 9.43 11.20 10.82
N THR A 151 10.53 11.89 11.14
CA THR A 151 11.56 12.29 10.18
C THR A 151 12.73 11.31 10.08
N ILE A 152 12.67 10.19 10.81
CA ILE A 152 13.68 9.13 10.73
C ILE A 152 13.69 8.57 9.31
N THR A 153 14.85 8.65 8.66
CA THR A 153 15.07 8.03 7.36
C THR A 153 15.69 6.64 7.55
N PRO A 154 15.02 5.56 7.12
CA PRO A 154 15.60 4.23 7.13
C PRO A 154 16.92 4.16 6.34
N PRO A 155 17.85 3.27 6.72
CA PRO A 155 19.13 3.15 6.03
C PRO A 155 18.94 2.68 4.58
N ALA A 156 19.70 3.28 3.66
CA ALA A 156 19.65 2.92 2.23
C ALA A 156 20.04 1.46 1.93
N SER A 157 20.78 0.81 2.84
CA SER A 157 21.20 -0.59 2.74
C SER A 157 20.16 -1.58 3.26
N MET A 158 18.87 -1.20 3.28
CA MET A 158 17.80 -2.02 3.79
C MET A 158 17.68 -3.35 3.02
N PRO A 159 17.75 -4.52 3.70
CA PRO A 159 17.60 -5.79 3.02
C PRO A 159 16.16 -5.96 2.53
N PRO A 160 15.88 -6.61 1.39
CA PRO A 160 14.50 -6.93 1.04
C PRO A 160 13.89 -7.78 2.16
N ARG A 161 12.70 -7.39 2.66
CA ARG A 161 11.96 -8.20 3.66
C ARG A 161 11.80 -9.61 3.09
N SER A 162 12.12 -10.64 3.89
CA SER A 162 12.14 -12.03 3.42
C SER A 162 10.79 -12.37 2.78
N ARG A 163 10.78 -12.55 1.46
CA ARG A 163 9.57 -12.75 0.66
C ARG A 163 8.84 -14.02 1.10
N SER A 164 7.80 -13.90 1.92
CA SER A 164 6.88 -15.01 2.20
C SER A 164 5.83 -15.19 1.08
N THR A 165 5.59 -14.17 0.26
CA THR A 165 4.52 -14.14 -0.76
C THR A 165 4.98 -14.41 -2.20
N ASP A 166 6.29 -14.62 -2.41
CA ASP A 166 6.90 -14.82 -3.73
C ASP A 166 6.51 -16.10 -4.46
N ARG A 167 5.72 -16.99 -3.85
CA ARG A 167 5.37 -18.25 -4.53
C ARG A 167 4.39 -18.09 -5.68
N GLU A 168 3.56 -17.05 -5.75
CA GLU A 168 2.54 -16.96 -6.81
C GLU A 168 2.10 -15.52 -7.11
N CYS A 169 3.03 -14.61 -7.39
CA CYS A 169 2.65 -13.42 -8.18
C CYS A 169 2.52 -13.85 -9.64
N GLY A 170 1.28 -13.85 -10.15
CA GLY A 170 0.91 -14.21 -11.52
C GLY A 170 1.60 -13.36 -12.61
N PRO A 171 1.27 -13.62 -13.89
CA PRO A 171 2.15 -13.43 -15.07
C PRO A 171 2.53 -11.98 -15.45
N TRP A 172 2.18 -10.97 -14.65
CA TRP A 172 2.43 -9.55 -14.94
C TRP A 172 3.89 -9.10 -14.71
N ARG A 173 4.84 -10.04 -14.63
CA ARG A 173 6.29 -9.77 -14.72
C ARG A 173 6.75 -9.42 -16.16
N ASN A 174 5.82 -9.31 -17.11
CA ASN A 174 6.09 -8.97 -18.50
C ASN A 174 5.48 -7.62 -18.92
N SER A 175 5.70 -6.55 -18.16
CA SER A 175 5.72 -5.22 -18.79
C SER A 175 7.00 -5.14 -19.63
N PRO A 176 6.94 -4.93 -20.95
CA PRO A 176 8.14 -4.82 -21.75
C PRO A 176 8.84 -3.50 -21.40
N SER A 177 10.15 -3.61 -21.12
CA SER A 177 11.16 -2.54 -21.10
C SER A 177 11.42 -1.77 -19.79
N VAL A 178 12.20 -2.38 -18.89
CA VAL A 178 13.54 -1.85 -18.58
C VAL A 178 14.49 -3.03 -18.60
N ARG A 179 15.03 -3.32 -19.78
CA ARG A 179 16.08 -4.33 -19.95
C ARG A 179 17.35 -3.71 -19.36
N SER A 180 17.64 -3.94 -18.07
CA SER A 180 18.92 -3.53 -17.51
C SER A 180 20.00 -4.26 -18.31
N THR A 181 20.80 -3.51 -19.04
CA THR A 181 21.97 -4.01 -19.76
C THR A 181 23.01 -4.48 -18.75
N ARG A 182 22.88 -5.73 -18.27
CA ARG A 182 24.02 -6.44 -17.70
C ARG A 182 24.81 -7.06 -18.86
N PRO A 183 26.14 -6.89 -18.90
CA PRO A 183 26.94 -7.50 -19.93
C PRO A 183 26.86 -9.03 -19.77
N THR A 184 26.57 -9.67 -20.89
CA THR A 184 26.57 -11.12 -21.06
C THR A 184 27.90 -11.70 -20.61
N ASN A 185 27.88 -12.64 -19.67
CA ASN A 185 28.87 -13.70 -19.71
C ASN A 185 28.21 -15.06 -19.53
N SER A 186 28.39 -15.87 -20.55
CA SER A 186 27.85 -17.20 -20.76
C SER A 186 28.41 -18.20 -19.74
N ARG A 187 27.54 -19.03 -19.17
CA ARG A 187 27.75 -20.48 -19.02
C ARG A 187 26.45 -21.18 -18.59
N ARG A 188 26.02 -22.12 -19.42
CA ARG A 188 24.93 -23.08 -19.19
C ARG A 188 25.35 -24.12 -18.15
N ALA A 189 24.43 -24.45 -17.23
CA ALA A 189 24.14 -25.77 -16.67
C ALA A 189 22.86 -25.57 -15.82
N GLY A 190 21.71 -26.17 -16.10
CA GLY A 190 21.45 -27.60 -16.19
C GLY A 190 21.01 -28.10 -14.80
N GLY A 191 19.70 -28.26 -14.57
CA GLY A 191 19.18 -28.91 -13.35
C GLY A 191 17.82 -28.38 -12.90
N ALA A 192 16.75 -29.05 -13.31
CA ALA A 192 15.45 -28.95 -12.65
C ALA A 192 15.53 -29.67 -11.29
N ALA A 193 15.31 -28.96 -10.19
CA ALA A 193 15.25 -29.54 -8.85
C ALA A 193 13.80 -29.65 -8.40
N THR A 194 13.23 -30.85 -8.55
CA THR A 194 12.02 -31.30 -7.87
C THR A 194 12.32 -31.49 -6.38
N CYS A 195 11.68 -30.70 -5.51
CA CYS A 195 11.85 -30.82 -4.07
C CYS A 195 10.77 -31.74 -3.49
N HIS A 196 11.12 -33.01 -3.25
CA HIS A 196 10.31 -33.94 -2.47
C HIS A 196 10.43 -33.62 -0.96
N ARG A 197 9.30 -33.59 -0.26
CA ARG A 197 9.22 -33.55 1.21
C ARG A 197 9.86 -34.82 1.81
N ALA A 198 10.77 -34.66 2.76
CA ALA A 198 11.17 -35.74 3.66
C ALA A 198 10.19 -35.81 4.86
N PRO A 199 9.71 -37.00 5.27
CA PRO A 199 8.87 -37.16 6.46
C PRO A 199 9.71 -37.17 7.76
N PRO A 200 9.09 -36.93 8.94
CA PRO A 200 9.80 -36.84 10.21
C PRO A 200 10.27 -38.22 10.68
N GLY A 201 11.55 -38.33 11.04
CA GLY A 201 12.15 -39.55 11.56
C GLY A 201 11.70 -39.87 12.99
N SER A 202 11.12 -41.05 13.17
CA SER A 202 10.87 -41.73 14.43
C SER A 202 12.10 -42.51 14.91
N GLY A 203 12.39 -42.47 16.22
CA GLY A 203 12.92 -43.64 16.95
C GLY A 203 14.42 -43.70 17.27
N ALA A 204 14.73 -43.42 18.54
CA ALA A 204 15.61 -44.14 19.46
C ALA A 204 16.91 -44.82 18.96
N ARG A 205 18.03 -44.40 19.57
CA ARG A 205 18.92 -45.23 20.40
C ARG A 205 19.70 -44.33 21.37
#